data_AF-A0A401FJ03-F1
#
_entry.id   AF-A0A401FJ03-F1
#
_cell.length_a   1.000
_cell.length_b   1.000
_cell.length_c   1.000
_cell.angle_alpha   90.00
_cell.angle_beta   90.00
_cell.angle_gamma   90.00
#
_symmetry.space_group_name_H-M   'P 1'
#
loop_
_entity.id
_entity.type
_entity.pdbx_description
1 polymer ?
#
loop_
_entity_poly.entity_id
_entity_poly.type
_entity_poly.pdbx_seq_one_letter_code
_entity_poly.pdbx_strand_id
1 'polypeptide(L)'
;MIAQIGYSLYGIFPQYTTNTDGLHMFLPQAMGMATFGLLLGIYEVIKNHNNIFAQSVTYKQIFSGFFFAMAALGYLVSAQPAMLGLATGFVLSQVSIVGATVSGIIVMKTHKTGKEWFVISIGLVAIVAAAAVTAFI
;
A
#
# COMPACT_ATOMS: atom_id res chain seq x y z
N MET A 1 11.23 -7.46 6.56
CA MET A 1 11.11 -8.77 5.89
C MET A 1 9.76 -9.45 6.12
N ILE A 2 9.33 -9.73 7.37
CA ILE A 2 8.05 -10.45 7.63
C ILE A 2 6.84 -9.73 7.02
N ALA A 3 6.75 -8.40 7.16
CA ALA A 3 5.66 -7.60 6.57
C ALA A 3 5.65 -7.64 5.03
N GLN A 4 6.82 -7.78 4.40
CA GLN A 4 6.95 -7.79 2.95
C GLN A 4 6.55 -9.14 2.36
N ILE A 5 6.91 -10.23 3.04
CA ILE A 5 6.41 -11.58 2.72
C ILE A 5 4.89 -11.63 2.87
N GLY A 6 4.35 -11.04 3.95
CA GLY A 6 2.90 -10.93 4.16
C GLY A 6 2.19 -10.12 3.08
N TYR A 7 2.79 -9.01 2.63
CA TYR A 7 2.23 -8.19 1.54
C TYR A 7 2.30 -8.90 0.18
N SER A 8 3.39 -9.61 -0.10
CA SER A 8 3.47 -10.44 -1.31
C SER A 8 2.43 -11.55 -1.30
N LEU A 9 2.25 -12.24 -0.17
CA LEU A 9 1.17 -13.23 -0.01
C LEU A 9 -0.21 -12.59 -0.19
N TYR A 10 -0.46 -11.40 0.39
CA TYR A 10 -1.69 -10.64 0.20
C TYR A 10 -2.00 -10.37 -1.28
N GLY A 11 -0.98 -10.05 -2.09
CA GLY A 11 -1.15 -9.84 -3.53
C GLY A 11 -1.32 -11.12 -4.33
N ILE A 12 -0.84 -12.26 -3.80
CA ILE A 12 -0.80 -13.57 -4.47
C ILE A 12 -1.99 -14.47 -4.13
N PHE A 13 -2.53 -14.38 -2.93
CA PHE A 13 -3.68 -15.17 -2.51
C PHE A 13 -4.91 -15.05 -3.42
N PRO A 14 -5.25 -13.84 -3.92
CA PRO A 14 -6.38 -13.70 -4.83
C PRO A 14 -6.23 -14.43 -6.18
N GLN A 15 -5.00 -14.85 -6.50
CA GLN A 15 -4.65 -15.46 -7.79
C GLN A 15 -4.88 -16.98 -7.79
N TYR A 16 -4.83 -17.62 -6.61
CA TYR A 16 -4.98 -19.07 -6.47
C TYR A 16 -6.43 -19.54 -6.43
N THR A 17 -7.38 -18.62 -6.21
CA THR A 17 -8.82 -18.90 -6.27
C THR A 17 -9.31 -18.72 -7.70
N THR A 18 -9.13 -19.75 -8.52
CA THR A 18 -9.71 -19.88 -9.86
C THR A 18 -11.24 -19.69 -9.75
N ASN A 19 -11.78 -18.64 -10.38
CA ASN A 19 -13.22 -18.23 -10.45
C ASN A 19 -13.71 -17.09 -9.55
N THR A 20 -12.85 -16.32 -8.88
CA THR A 20 -13.33 -15.17 -8.08
C THR A 20 -12.81 -13.87 -8.66
N ASP A 21 -13.74 -12.99 -9.08
CA ASP A 21 -13.43 -11.64 -9.53
C ASP A 21 -12.64 -10.89 -8.44
N GLY A 22 -11.63 -10.10 -8.78
CA GLY A 22 -10.77 -9.39 -7.81
C GLY A 22 -11.59 -8.51 -6.84
N LEU A 23 -12.75 -8.05 -7.30
CA LEU A 23 -13.76 -7.34 -6.51
C LEU A 23 -14.44 -8.21 -5.44
N HIS A 24 -14.68 -9.49 -5.71
CA HIS A 24 -15.28 -10.42 -4.74
C HIS A 24 -14.29 -10.80 -3.62
N MET A 25 -12.99 -10.72 -3.87
CA MET A 25 -11.95 -10.94 -2.85
C MET A 25 -11.63 -9.72 -2.01
N PHE A 26 -11.94 -8.51 -2.52
CA PHE A 26 -11.78 -7.29 -1.75
C PHE A 26 -12.64 -7.27 -0.48
N LEU A 27 -13.88 -7.77 -0.55
CA LEU A 27 -14.80 -7.73 0.59
C LEU A 27 -14.35 -8.63 1.77
N PRO A 28 -14.00 -9.92 1.57
CA PRO A 28 -13.39 -10.76 2.61
C PRO A 28 -12.07 -10.18 3.15
N GLN A 29 -11.27 -9.56 2.29
CA GLN A 29 -9.98 -8.98 2.65
C GLN A 29 -10.14 -7.73 3.52
N ALA A 30 -11.04 -6.83 3.16
CA ALA A 30 -11.39 -5.66 3.96
C ALA A 30 -11.94 -6.06 5.33
N MET A 31 -12.80 -7.09 5.36
CA MET A 31 -13.33 -7.68 6.60
C MET A 31 -12.21 -8.28 7.47
N GLY A 32 -11.25 -8.98 6.86
CA GLY A 32 -10.09 -9.54 7.56
C GLY A 32 -9.20 -8.46 8.18
N MET A 33 -8.88 -7.42 7.41
CA MET A 33 -8.10 -6.27 7.91
C MET A 33 -8.83 -5.53 9.03
N ALA A 34 -10.13 -5.29 8.90
CA ALA A 34 -10.94 -4.65 9.94
C ALA A 34 -11.01 -5.48 11.22
N THR A 35 -11.22 -6.80 11.09
CA THR A 35 -11.29 -7.72 12.23
C THR A 35 -9.95 -7.80 12.96
N PHE A 36 -8.85 -7.92 12.22
CA PHE A 36 -7.51 -7.97 12.81
C PHE A 36 -7.14 -6.64 13.50
N GLY A 37 -7.48 -5.50 12.88
CA GLY A 37 -7.30 -4.18 13.49
C GLY A 37 -8.10 -4.00 14.78
N LEU A 38 -9.35 -4.49 14.83
CA LEU A 38 -10.16 -4.50 16.04
C LEU A 38 -9.58 -5.39 17.14
N LEU A 39 -9.10 -6.59 16.79
CA LEU A 39 -8.48 -7.51 17.74
C LEU A 39 -7.19 -6.93 18.34
N LEU A 40 -6.35 -6.30 17.53
CA LEU A 40 -5.17 -5.56 18.02
C LEU A 40 -5.58 -4.39 18.91
N GLY A 41 -6.61 -3.65 18.51
CA GLY A 41 -7.21 -2.57 19.30
C GLY A 41 -7.61 -3.03 20.69
N ILE A 42 -8.36 -4.14 20.77
CA ILE A 42 -8.81 -4.76 22.02
C ILE A 42 -7.62 -5.29 22.83
N TYR A 43 -6.66 -5.97 22.18
CA TYR A 43 -5.47 -6.50 22.83
C TYR A 43 -4.67 -5.40 23.54
N GLU A 44 -4.49 -4.26 22.90
CA GLU A 44 -3.70 -3.16 23.41
C GLU A 44 -4.41 -2.38 24.53
N VAL A 45 -5.74 -2.29 24.46
CA VAL A 45 -6.59 -1.80 25.56
C VAL A 45 -6.46 -2.70 26.79
N ILE A 46 -6.52 -4.02 26.61
CA ILE A 46 -6.49 -5.00 27.71
C ILE A 46 -5.10 -5.12 28.33
N LYS A 47 -4.04 -5.16 27.50
CA LYS A 47 -2.69 -5.50 27.95
C LYS A 47 -1.81 -4.30 28.28
N ASN A 48 -1.96 -3.20 27.55
CA ASN A 48 -1.13 -2.00 27.73
C ASN A 48 -1.91 -0.84 28.39
N HIS A 49 -3.18 -1.04 28.76
CA HIS A 49 -4.09 0.01 29.26
C HIS A 49 -4.16 1.27 28.39
N ASN A 50 -3.74 1.15 27.12
CA ASN A 50 -3.71 2.27 26.19
C ASN A 50 -5.02 2.27 25.42
N ASN A 51 -5.91 3.21 25.73
CA ASN A 51 -7.23 3.26 25.10
C ASN A 51 -7.15 3.90 23.71
N ILE A 52 -6.72 3.10 22.72
CA ILE A 52 -6.54 3.54 21.33
C ILE A 52 -7.86 4.06 20.74
N PHE A 53 -9.02 3.57 21.19
CA PHE A 53 -10.34 4.03 20.75
C PHE A 53 -10.69 5.46 21.21
N ALA A 54 -10.06 5.96 22.27
CA ALA A 54 -10.25 7.33 22.76
C ALA A 54 -9.29 8.33 22.10
N GLN A 55 -8.27 7.87 21.38
CA GLN A 55 -7.32 8.75 20.72
C GLN A 55 -7.88 9.32 19.41
N SER A 56 -7.83 10.64 19.27
CA SER A 56 -8.14 11.32 17.99
C SER A 56 -7.25 10.87 16.83
N VAL A 57 -6.06 10.33 17.12
CA VAL A 57 -5.14 9.78 16.10
C VAL A 57 -5.78 8.60 15.37
N THR A 58 -6.52 7.74 16.07
CA THR A 58 -7.22 6.59 15.49
C THR A 58 -8.24 7.02 14.45
N TYR A 59 -9.01 8.07 14.73
CA TYR A 59 -9.98 8.62 13.79
C TYR A 59 -9.31 9.26 12.57
N LYS A 60 -8.15 9.91 12.74
CA LYS A 60 -7.34 10.40 11.61
C LYS A 60 -6.80 9.24 10.76
N GLN A 61 -6.48 8.11 11.39
CA GLN A 61 -5.99 6.93 10.68
C GLN A 61 -7.07 6.27 9.82
N ILE A 62 -8.35 6.34 10.23
CA ILE A 62 -9.48 5.88 9.40
C ILE A 62 -9.51 6.64 8.06
N PHE A 63 -9.26 7.95 8.07
CA PHE A 63 -9.17 8.74 6.84
C PHE A 63 -8.04 8.26 5.92
N SER A 64 -6.85 7.98 6.46
CA SER A 64 -5.76 7.38 5.69
C SER A 64 -6.11 5.98 5.18
N GLY A 65 -6.81 5.18 5.98
CA GLY A 65 -7.27 3.84 5.62
C GLY A 65 -8.28 3.85 4.46
N PHE A 66 -9.11 4.88 4.36
CA PHE A 66 -10.04 5.06 3.25
C PHE A 66 -9.32 5.23 1.90
N PHE A 67 -8.30 6.09 1.83
CA PHE A 67 -7.50 6.24 0.60
C PHE A 67 -6.68 4.99 0.30
N PHE A 68 -6.20 4.30 1.33
CA PHE A 68 -5.54 3.01 1.15
C PHE A 68 -6.49 1.96 0.53
N ALA A 69 -7.74 1.89 1.00
CA ALA A 69 -8.74 1.00 0.44
C ALA A 69 -9.06 1.34 -1.02
N MET A 70 -9.14 2.62 -1.38
CA MET A 70 -9.29 3.06 -2.77
C MET A 70 -8.09 2.65 -3.64
N ALA A 71 -6.86 2.80 -3.14
CA ALA A 71 -5.66 2.38 -3.85
C ALA A 71 -5.60 0.85 -4.01
N ALA A 72 -5.97 0.09 -2.98
CA ALA A 72 -6.06 -1.36 -3.02
C ALA A 72 -7.13 -1.85 -4.02
N LEU A 73 -8.28 -1.18 -4.07
CA LEU A 73 -9.29 -1.41 -5.10
C LEU A 73 -8.75 -1.12 -6.51
N GLY A 74 -8.11 0.03 -6.70
CA GLY A 74 -7.49 0.40 -7.97
C GLY A 74 -6.45 -0.64 -8.42
N TYR A 75 -5.65 -1.17 -7.49
CA TYR A 75 -4.73 -2.28 -7.74
C TYR A 75 -5.46 -3.55 -8.15
N LEU A 76 -6.47 -4.00 -7.39
CA LEU A 76 -7.21 -5.23 -7.69
C LEU A 76 -7.96 -5.16 -9.03
N VAL A 77 -8.51 -3.99 -9.38
CA VAL A 77 -9.14 -3.74 -10.68
C VAL A 77 -8.10 -3.72 -11.79
N SER A 78 -6.94 -3.10 -11.59
CA SER A 78 -5.84 -3.09 -12.58
C SER A 78 -5.19 -4.47 -12.77
N ALA A 79 -5.21 -5.28 -11.72
CA ALA A 79 -4.75 -6.66 -11.69
C ALA A 79 -5.69 -7.63 -12.41
N GLN A 80 -6.92 -7.22 -12.75
CA GLN A 80 -7.81 -8.04 -13.57
C GLN A 80 -7.16 -8.29 -14.95
N PRO A 81 -7.28 -9.51 -15.49
CA PRO A 81 -6.67 -9.89 -16.78
C PRO A 81 -7.09 -9.00 -17.96
N ALA A 82 -8.24 -8.32 -17.86
CA ALA A 82 -8.83 -7.53 -18.92
C ALA A 82 -8.27 -6.09 -19.06
N MET A 83 -7.47 -5.61 -18.09
CA MET A 83 -6.98 -4.22 -18.07
C MET A 83 -5.47 -4.12 -18.36
N LEU A 84 -4.62 -4.54 -17.42
CA LEU A 84 -3.16 -4.34 -17.50
C LEU A 84 -2.35 -5.61 -17.16
N GLY A 85 -3.00 -6.60 -16.53
CA GLY A 85 -2.33 -7.79 -16.00
C GLY A 85 -1.59 -7.52 -14.69
N LEU A 86 -1.45 -8.56 -13.87
CA LEU A 86 -0.85 -8.52 -12.53
C LEU A 86 0.57 -7.96 -12.50
N ALA A 87 1.41 -8.34 -13.47
CA ALA A 87 2.80 -7.90 -13.56
C ALA A 87 2.89 -6.37 -13.71
N THR A 88 2.12 -5.81 -14.64
CA THR A 88 2.08 -4.37 -14.90
C THR A 88 1.47 -3.58 -13.74
N GLY A 89 0.38 -4.09 -13.15
CA GLY A 89 -0.26 -3.46 -11.99
C GLY A 89 0.61 -3.44 -10.74
N PHE A 90 1.39 -4.49 -10.51
CA PHE A 90 2.35 -4.55 -9.40
C PHE A 90 3.51 -3.60 -9.63
N VAL A 91 4.12 -3.61 -10.81
CA VAL A 91 5.21 -2.69 -11.15
C VAL A 91 4.76 -1.24 -11.03
N LEU A 92 3.58 -0.89 -11.55
CA LEU A 92 3.03 0.47 -11.45
C LEU A 92 2.81 0.89 -9.98
N SER A 93 2.37 -0.06 -9.15
CA SER A 93 2.21 0.17 -7.71
C SER A 93 3.55 0.38 -7.01
N GLN A 94 4.62 -0.27 -7.44
CA GLN A 94 5.97 0.00 -6.92
C GLN A 94 6.48 1.38 -7.34
N VAL A 95 6.13 1.87 -8.53
CA VAL A 95 6.48 3.23 -8.99
C VAL A 95 5.75 4.31 -8.20
N SER A 96 4.63 3.99 -7.52
CA SER A 96 3.91 4.95 -6.67
C SER A 96 4.79 5.56 -5.56
N ILE A 97 5.87 4.88 -5.15
CA ILE A 97 6.83 5.39 -4.16
C ILE A 97 7.56 6.66 -4.65
N VAL A 98 7.70 6.81 -5.96
CA VAL A 98 8.26 8.03 -6.59
C VAL A 98 7.35 9.21 -6.30
N GLY A 99 6.06 9.04 -6.55
CA GLY A 99 5.04 10.03 -6.24
C GLY A 99 4.96 10.32 -4.75
N ALA A 100 5.01 9.30 -3.90
CA ALA A 100 4.98 9.45 -2.43
C ALA A 100 6.18 10.24 -1.90
N THR A 101 7.37 10.03 -2.47
CA THR A 101 8.59 10.75 -2.06
C THR A 101 8.51 12.22 -2.44
N VAL A 102 8.13 12.51 -3.69
CA VAL A 102 8.01 13.89 -4.18
C VAL A 102 6.88 14.65 -3.45
N SER A 103 5.70 14.04 -3.35
CA SER A 103 4.57 14.64 -2.63
C SER A 103 4.86 14.80 -1.14
N GLY A 104 5.56 13.86 -0.51
CA GLY A 104 5.98 13.95 0.89
C GLY A 104 6.89 15.15 1.15
N ILE A 105 7.90 15.37 0.28
CA ILE A 105 8.80 16.53 0.40
C ILE A 105 8.03 17.84 0.27
N ILE A 106 7.09 17.91 -0.68
CA ILE A 106 6.24 19.09 -0.93
C ILE A 106 5.28 19.35 0.24
N VAL A 107 4.56 18.33 0.71
CA VAL A 107 3.57 18.42 1.81
C VAL A 107 4.25 18.79 3.13
N MET A 108 5.42 18.21 3.41
CA MET A 108 6.20 18.52 4.61
C MET A 108 6.92 19.87 4.54
N LYS A 109 6.86 20.59 3.40
CA LYS A 109 7.55 21.88 3.15
C LYS A 109 9.01 21.88 3.60
N THR A 110 9.70 20.74 3.46
CA THR A 110 11.09 20.64 3.87
C THR A 110 11.98 21.33 2.84
N HIS A 111 12.71 22.36 3.26
CA HIS A 111 13.73 22.97 2.40
C HIS A 111 14.87 21.98 2.19
N LYS A 112 14.95 21.43 0.98
CA LYS A 112 16.03 20.56 0.56
C LYS A 112 17.08 21.35 -0.20
N THR A 113 18.33 21.15 0.17
CA THR A 113 19.49 21.70 -0.54
C THR A 113 19.65 21.03 -1.90
N GLY A 114 20.32 21.69 -2.86
CA GLY A 114 20.48 21.16 -4.22
C GLY A 114 21.18 19.80 -4.29
N LYS A 115 22.06 19.50 -3.33
CA LYS A 115 22.73 18.19 -3.21
C LYS A 115 21.78 17.08 -2.77
N GLU A 116 20.85 17.37 -1.85
CA GLU A 116 19.84 16.40 -1.42
C GLU A 116 18.88 16.07 -2.55
N TRP A 117 18.45 17.08 -3.32
CA TRP A 117 17.63 16.87 -4.51
C TRP A 117 18.32 15.99 -5.55
N PHE A 118 19.62 16.18 -5.78
CA PHE A 118 20.39 15.35 -6.71
C PHE A 118 20.40 13.87 -6.30
N VAL A 119 20.65 13.57 -5.02
CA VAL A 119 20.64 12.19 -4.50
C VAL A 119 19.24 11.59 -4.57
N ILE A 120 18.20 12.36 -4.23
CA ILE A 120 16.80 11.93 -4.35
C ILE A 120 16.47 11.60 -5.82
N SER A 121 16.83 12.48 -6.75
CA SER A 121 16.57 12.27 -8.18
C SER A 121 17.26 11.01 -8.72
N ILE A 122 18.51 10.74 -8.33
CA ILE A 122 19.20 9.50 -8.72
C ILE A 122 18.45 8.26 -8.20
N GLY A 123 18.04 8.27 -6.93
CA GLY A 123 17.27 7.17 -6.35
C GLY A 123 15.94 6.96 -7.07
N LEU A 124 15.22 8.04 -7.39
CA LEU A 124 13.95 7.97 -8.12
C LEU A 124 14.15 7.41 -9.54
N VAL A 125 15.16 7.87 -10.28
CA VAL A 125 15.48 7.35 -11.61
C VAL A 125 15.84 5.86 -11.56
N ALA A 126 16.62 5.44 -10.55
CA ALA A 126 16.97 4.03 -10.36
C ALA A 126 15.73 3.16 -10.09
N ILE A 127 14.77 3.64 -9.29
CA ILE A 127 13.50 2.91 -9.03
C ILE A 127 12.68 2.78 -10.31
N VAL A 128 12.55 3.86 -11.10
CA VAL A 128 11.81 3.83 -12.37
C VAL A 128 12.49 2.90 -13.37
N ALA A 129 13.82 2.92 -13.46
CA ALA A 129 14.56 2.03 -14.34
C ALA A 129 14.41 0.56 -13.94
N ALA A 130 14.52 0.24 -12.65
CA ALA A 130 14.29 -1.11 -12.13
C ALA A 130 12.86 -1.59 -12.41
N ALA A 131 11.87 -0.74 -12.15
CA ALA A 131 10.47 -1.02 -12.45
C ALA A 131 10.25 -1.29 -13.95
N ALA A 132 10.80 -0.44 -14.83
CA ALA A 132 10.71 -0.62 -16.28
C ALA A 132 11.32 -1.96 -16.72
N VAL A 133 12.53 -2.28 -16.26
CA VAL A 133 13.18 -3.56 -16.57
C VAL A 133 12.31 -4.74 -16.12
N THR A 134 11.71 -4.68 -14.94
CA THR A 134 10.79 -5.73 -14.45
C THR A 134 9.46 -5.81 -15.20
N ALA A 135 8.97 -4.71 -15.80
CA ALA A 135 7.77 -4.74 -16.63
C ALA A 135 8.00 -5.30 -18.04
N PHE A 136 9.24 -5.21 -18.56
CA PHE A 136 9.60 -5.67 -19.90
C PHE A 136 10.20 -7.08 -19.95
N ILE A 137 10.51 -7.69 -18.79
CA ILE A 137 10.94 -9.09 -18.62
C ILE A 137 9.74 -9.92 -18.22
#